data_AF-A0A2E0UNL3-F1
#
_entry.id   AF-A0A2E0UNL3-F1
#
_cell.length_a   1.000
_cell.length_b   1.000
_cell.length_c   1.000
_cell.angle_alpha   90.00
_cell.angle_beta   90.00
_cell.angle_gamma   90.00
#
_symmetry.space_group_name_H-M   'P 1'
#
loop_
_entity.id
_entity.type
_entity.pdbx_description
1 polymer ?
#
loop_
_entity_poly.entity_id
_entity_poly.type
_entity_poly.pdbx_seq_one_letter_code
_entity_poly.pdbx_strand_id
1 'polypeptide(L)'
;MDFYKKHKNEKKKGLNYNDNAVALKKMKRDPQFDWLKIAHSQVLQQSLKDLDQAYQNFFTKRAKFPKFHKKNSKQSVRYMQYVFVGENEITFPKIGKVKAVIHRPCE
;
A
#
# COMPACT_ATOMS: atom_id res chain seq x y z
N MET A 1 -15.37 -19.18 9.41
CA MET A 1 -14.60 -20.17 8.60
C MET A 1 -15.37 -20.59 7.33
N ASP A 2 -16.54 -19.99 7.13
CA ASP A 2 -17.59 -20.45 6.20
C ASP A 2 -17.44 -19.86 4.79
N PHE A 3 -16.87 -18.65 4.70
CA PHE A 3 -16.51 -18.03 3.44
C PHE A 3 -15.52 -18.89 2.64
N TYR A 4 -14.54 -19.50 3.31
CA TYR A 4 -13.50 -20.32 2.69
C TYR A 4 -14.04 -21.65 2.15
N LYS A 5 -14.94 -22.33 2.90
CA LYS A 5 -15.56 -23.59 2.46
C LYS A 5 -16.46 -23.39 1.24
N LYS A 6 -17.23 -22.30 1.21
CA LYS A 6 -18.16 -21.97 0.12
C LYS A 6 -17.45 -21.67 -1.20
N HIS A 7 -16.21 -21.20 -1.15
CA HIS A 7 -15.50 -20.72 -2.33
C HIS A 7 -14.36 -21.64 -2.80
N LYS A 8 -14.32 -22.92 -2.43
CA LYS A 8 -13.23 -23.84 -2.80
C LYS A 8 -13.13 -24.18 -4.30
N ASN A 9 -14.24 -24.12 -5.07
CA ASN A 9 -14.33 -24.78 -6.39
C ASN A 9 -14.59 -23.87 -7.64
N GLU A 10 -14.69 -22.55 -7.55
CA GLU A 10 -14.85 -21.72 -8.79
C GLU A 10 -13.47 -21.38 -9.40
N LYS A 11 -13.38 -21.42 -10.73
CA LYS A 11 -12.17 -21.12 -11.50
C LYS A 11 -11.90 -19.60 -11.50
N LYS A 12 -10.71 -19.22 -11.03
CA LYS A 12 -10.15 -17.88 -10.70
C LYS A 12 -10.75 -17.20 -9.46
N LYS A 13 -10.02 -17.17 -8.34
CA LYS A 13 -10.50 -16.64 -7.03
C LYS A 13 -9.50 -15.86 -6.17
N GLY A 14 -8.47 -15.28 -6.78
CA GLY A 14 -7.63 -14.31 -6.08
C GLY A 14 -7.96 -12.93 -6.62
N LEU A 15 -8.26 -11.95 -5.74
CA LEU A 15 -8.13 -10.56 -6.14
C LEU A 15 -6.64 -10.30 -6.37
N ASN A 16 -6.25 -10.06 -7.61
CA ASN A 16 -4.90 -9.65 -7.94
C ASN A 16 -4.74 -8.14 -7.71
N TYR A 17 -3.51 -7.65 -7.67
CA TYR A 17 -3.19 -6.23 -7.72
C TYR A 17 -4.04 -5.43 -8.71
N ASN A 18 -4.22 -5.92 -9.94
CA ASN A 18 -4.99 -5.21 -10.98
C ASN A 18 -6.46 -5.03 -10.59
N ASP A 19 -7.09 -6.06 -10.02
CA ASP A 19 -8.47 -6.00 -9.57
C ASP A 19 -8.62 -4.99 -8.43
N ASN A 20 -7.68 -5.01 -7.48
CA ASN A 20 -7.62 -4.07 -6.36
C ASN A 20 -7.34 -2.63 -6.83
N ALA A 21 -6.51 -2.43 -7.85
CA ALA A 21 -6.22 -1.11 -8.42
C ALA A 21 -7.45 -0.51 -9.09
N VAL A 22 -8.24 -1.32 -9.80
CA VAL A 22 -9.53 -0.92 -10.37
C VAL A 22 -10.53 -0.58 -9.26
N ALA A 23 -10.62 -1.41 -8.22
CA ALA A 23 -11.48 -1.16 -7.07
C ALA A 23 -11.10 0.15 -6.36
N LEU A 24 -9.81 0.39 -6.12
CA LEU A 24 -9.31 1.64 -5.53
C LEU A 24 -9.71 2.86 -6.36
N LYS A 25 -9.62 2.79 -7.70
CA LYS A 25 -10.06 3.88 -8.58
C LYS A 25 -11.55 4.19 -8.42
N LYS A 26 -12.39 3.16 -8.22
CA LYS A 26 -13.82 3.32 -7.93
C LYS A 26 -14.04 3.94 -6.55
N MET A 27 -13.35 3.43 -5.51
CA MET A 27 -13.45 3.97 -4.15
C MET A 27 -13.08 5.44 -4.08
N LYS A 28 -12.04 5.88 -4.78
CA LYS A 28 -11.66 7.31 -4.82
C LYS A 28 -12.71 8.22 -5.47
N ARG A 29 -13.74 7.68 -6.14
CA ARG A 29 -14.85 8.47 -6.70
C ARG A 29 -16.05 8.53 -5.77
N ASP A 30 -16.10 7.63 -4.80
CA ASP A 30 -17.18 7.55 -3.81
C ASP A 30 -16.95 8.62 -2.72
N PRO A 31 -17.96 9.46 -2.42
CA PRO A 31 -17.88 10.47 -1.36
C PRO A 31 -17.49 9.91 0.01
N GLN A 32 -17.85 8.66 0.32
CA GLN A 32 -17.51 8.03 1.60
C GLN A 32 -16.00 7.87 1.79
N PHE A 33 -15.25 7.74 0.70
CA PHE A 33 -13.80 7.52 0.72
C PHE A 33 -13.03 8.72 0.15
N ASP A 34 -13.60 9.92 0.21
CA ASP A 34 -12.97 11.13 -0.33
C ASP A 34 -11.61 11.43 0.32
N TRP A 35 -11.42 11.02 1.58
CA TRP A 35 -10.15 11.09 2.30
C TRP A 35 -9.01 10.33 1.61
N LEU A 36 -9.29 9.33 0.77
CA LEU A 36 -8.27 8.65 -0.06
C LEU A 36 -7.65 9.59 -1.11
N LYS A 37 -8.30 10.71 -1.45
CA LYS A 37 -7.74 11.71 -2.35
C LYS A 37 -6.68 12.57 -1.67
N ILE A 38 -6.65 12.64 -0.34
CA ILE A 38 -5.61 13.36 0.41
C ILE A 38 -4.25 12.67 0.19
N ALA A 39 -4.23 11.34 0.24
CA ALA A 39 -3.01 10.56 0.00
C ALA A 39 -2.52 10.66 -1.46
N HIS A 40 -1.20 10.53 -1.64
CA HIS A 40 -0.59 10.43 -2.97
C HIS A 40 -0.95 9.09 -3.62
N SER A 41 -1.33 9.11 -4.90
CA SER A 41 -1.83 7.93 -5.63
C SER A 41 -0.84 6.77 -5.63
N GLN A 42 0.44 7.07 -5.79
CA GLN A 42 1.51 6.06 -5.81
C GLN A 42 1.64 5.33 -4.48
N VAL A 43 1.46 6.02 -3.35
CA VAL A 43 1.56 5.39 -2.02
C VAL A 43 0.44 4.38 -1.84
N LEU A 44 -0.79 4.75 -2.24
CA LEU A 44 -1.94 3.84 -2.20
C LEU A 44 -1.72 2.61 -3.08
N GLN A 45 -1.21 2.80 -4.30
CA GLN A 45 -0.90 1.67 -5.18
C GLN A 45 0.23 0.80 -4.64
N GLN A 46 1.23 1.40 -3.99
CA GLN A 46 2.30 0.63 -3.37
C GLN A 46 1.78 -0.25 -2.23
N SER A 47 0.84 0.24 -1.40
CA SER A 47 0.18 -0.59 -0.39
C SER A 47 -0.56 -1.78 -0.99
N LEU A 48 -1.19 -1.62 -2.16
CA LEU A 48 -1.82 -2.73 -2.88
C LEU A 48 -0.80 -3.75 -3.40
N LYS A 49 0.37 -3.29 -3.87
CA LYS A 49 1.47 -4.19 -4.29
C LYS A 49 2.04 -4.97 -3.10
N ASP A 50 2.23 -4.32 -1.96
CA ASP A 50 2.73 -4.97 -0.76
C ASP A 50 1.72 -6.04 -0.26
N LEU A 51 0.41 -5.76 -0.39
CA LEU A 51 -0.65 -6.73 -0.11
C LEU A 51 -0.57 -7.95 -1.05
N ASP A 52 -0.46 -7.72 -2.36
CA ASP A 52 -0.34 -8.78 -3.35
C ASP A 52 0.88 -9.66 -3.06
N GLN A 53 2.05 -9.04 -2.85
CA GLN A 53 3.29 -9.74 -2.51
C GLN A 53 3.17 -10.55 -1.21
N ALA A 54 2.48 -10.03 -0.19
CA ALA A 54 2.27 -10.74 1.06
C ALA A 54 1.43 -12.02 0.84
N TYR A 55 0.39 -11.95 0.02
CA TYR A 55 -0.38 -13.13 -0.36
C TYR A 55 0.42 -14.10 -1.22
N GLN A 56 1.21 -13.63 -2.18
CA GLN A 56 2.10 -14.48 -2.97
C GLN A 56 3.10 -15.24 -2.06
N ASN A 57 3.69 -14.55 -1.09
CA ASN A 57 4.60 -15.16 -0.11
C ASN A 57 3.89 -16.20 0.78
N PHE A 58 2.64 -15.95 1.14
CA PHE A 58 1.83 -16.90 1.89
C PHE A 58 1.52 -18.16 1.07
N PHE A 59 1.09 -18.01 -0.19
CA PHE A 59 0.78 -19.15 -1.06
C PHE A 59 2.01 -19.97 -1.43
N THR A 60 3.17 -19.32 -1.58
CA THR A 60 4.47 -19.99 -1.78
C THR A 60 5.09 -20.55 -0.49
N LYS A 61 4.36 -20.50 0.64
CA LYS A 61 4.78 -20.99 1.97
C LYS A 61 6.08 -20.34 2.51
N ARG A 62 6.44 -19.16 2.00
CA ARG A 62 7.59 -18.38 2.48
C ARG A 62 7.25 -17.50 3.69
N ALA A 63 5.96 -17.22 3.90
CA ALA A 63 5.48 -16.41 5.00
C ALA A 63 4.17 -16.96 5.59
N LYS A 64 3.85 -16.51 6.81
CA LYS A 64 2.55 -16.77 7.46
C LYS A 64 1.45 -15.93 6.80
N PHE A 65 0.19 -16.23 7.13
CA PHE A 65 -0.96 -15.49 6.62
C PHE A 65 -0.81 -13.97 6.86
N PRO A 66 -1.04 -13.11 5.84
CA PRO A 66 -0.90 -11.66 5.98
C PRO A 66 -1.81 -11.10 7.07
N LYS A 67 -1.30 -10.14 7.84
CA LYS A 67 -2.07 -9.46 8.89
C LYS A 67 -2.04 -7.95 8.65
N PHE A 68 -3.15 -7.28 8.95
CA PHE A 68 -3.19 -5.83 8.94
C PHE A 68 -2.24 -5.26 9.99
N HIS A 69 -1.62 -4.12 9.66
CA HIS A 69 -0.80 -3.37 10.62
C HIS A 69 -1.68 -2.82 11.74
N LYS A 70 -1.18 -2.87 12.97
CA LYS A 70 -1.83 -2.23 14.12
C LYS A 70 -1.65 -0.71 14.04
N LYS A 71 -2.66 0.05 14.45
CA LYS A 71 -2.64 1.52 14.48
C LYS A 71 -1.44 2.11 15.23
N ASN A 72 -1.07 1.50 16.35
CA ASN A 72 0.01 1.99 17.22
C ASN A 72 1.36 1.31 16.96
N SER A 73 1.47 0.51 15.90
CA SER A 73 2.77 -0.03 15.47
C SER A 73 3.59 1.04 14.79
N LYS A 74 4.88 0.78 14.56
CA LYS A 74 5.72 1.58 13.66
C LYS A 74 5.00 1.73 12.30
N GLN A 75 4.72 2.97 11.91
CA GLN A 75 4.09 3.30 10.63
C GLN A 75 5.18 3.68 9.63
N SER A 76 5.01 3.24 8.39
CA SER A 76 5.93 3.54 7.30
C SER A 76 5.16 3.68 5.99
N VAL A 77 5.63 4.55 5.12
CA VAL A 77 5.09 4.75 3.77
C VAL A 77 6.23 4.72 2.76
N ARG A 78 5.96 4.21 1.55
CA ARG A 78 6.95 4.12 0.48
C ARG A 78 6.54 5.01 -0.68
N TYR A 79 7.44 5.91 -1.06
CA TYR A 79 7.35 6.71 -2.28
C TYR A 79 8.38 6.18 -3.27
N MET A 80 7.96 5.91 -4.51
CA MET A 80 8.84 5.43 -5.58
C MET A 80 9.47 6.59 -6.37
N GLN A 81 8.83 7.75 -6.41
CA GLN A 81 9.20 8.86 -7.29
C GLN A 81 8.66 10.20 -6.75
N TYR A 82 9.21 11.31 -7.26
CA TYR A 82 8.90 12.70 -6.87
C TYR A 82 9.20 13.03 -5.41
N VAL A 83 10.21 12.39 -4.83
CA VAL A 83 10.74 12.74 -3.51
C VAL A 83 12.10 13.40 -3.70
N PHE A 84 12.26 14.59 -3.15
CA PHE A 84 13.52 15.32 -3.18
C PHE A 84 14.13 15.33 -1.79
N VAL A 85 15.39 14.91 -1.71
CA VAL A 85 16.15 14.86 -0.46
C VAL A 85 17.09 16.07 -0.47
N GLY A 86 16.85 17.03 0.42
CA GLY A 86 17.74 18.15 0.69
C GLY A 86 18.70 17.83 1.84
N GLU A 87 19.38 18.83 2.39
CA GLU A 87 20.35 18.61 3.48
C GLU A 87 19.68 18.25 4.82
N ASN A 88 18.61 18.98 5.18
CA ASN A 88 17.89 18.81 6.46
C ASN A 88 16.38 18.58 6.27
N GLU A 89 15.94 18.37 5.02
CA GLU A 89 14.53 18.30 4.66
C GLU A 89 14.29 17.29 3.54
N ILE A 90 13.14 16.63 3.59
CA ILE A 90 12.64 15.77 2.51
C ILE A 90 11.33 16.36 2.00
N THR A 91 11.26 16.60 0.69
CA THR A 91 10.05 17.09 0.04
C THR A 91 9.28 15.93 -0.56
N PHE A 92 8.03 15.76 -0.10
CA PHE A 92 7.12 14.75 -0.59
C PHE A 92 5.99 15.35 -1.43
N PRO A 93 5.47 14.62 -2.43
CA PRO A 93 4.31 15.06 -3.16
C PRO A 93 3.07 15.02 -2.24
N LYS A 94 2.25 16.08 -2.31
CA LYS A 94 1.07 16.36 -1.45
C LYS A 94 1.31 16.67 0.03
N ILE A 95 2.34 16.10 0.65
CA ILE A 95 2.67 16.37 2.07
C ILE A 95 3.50 17.65 2.20
N GLY A 96 4.35 17.96 1.21
CA GLY A 96 5.25 19.11 1.26
C GLY A 96 6.58 18.78 1.91
N LYS A 97 7.23 19.80 2.48
CA LYS A 97 8.56 19.70 3.10
C LYS A 97 8.44 19.14 4.52
N VAL A 98 9.22 18.11 4.82
CA VAL A 98 9.30 17.50 6.14
C VAL A 98 10.75 17.57 6.61
N LYS A 99 10.98 18.15 7.80
CA LYS A 99 12.32 18.19 8.39
C LYS A 99 12.80 16.77 8.69
N ALA A 100 14.01 16.43 8.27
CA ALA A 100 14.58 15.12 8.45
C ALA A 100 16.10 15.22 8.64
N VAL A 101 16.64 14.43 9.56
CA VAL A 101 18.09 14.26 9.72
C VAL A 101 18.55 13.16 8.77
N ILE A 102 19.36 13.53 7.78
CA ILE A 102 19.81 12.60 6.74
C ILE A 102 21.25 12.20 7.05
N HIS A 103 21.40 10.98 7.57
CA HIS A 103 22.71 10.47 8.00
C HIS A 103 23.61 10.01 6.85
N ARG A 104 23.06 9.72 5.66
CA ARG A 104 23.83 9.23 4.51
C ARG A 104 23.49 10.07 3.29
N PRO A 105 24.49 10.47 2.48
CA PRO A 105 24.22 11.13 1.21
C PRO A 105 23.39 10.20 0.30
N CYS A 106 22.40 10.77 -0.37
CA CYS A 106 21.63 10.09 -1.39
C CYS A 106 22.24 10.45 -2.76
N GLU A 107 23.10 9.59 -3.29
CA GLU A 107 23.57 9.61 -4.68
C GLU A 107 22.68 8.73 -5.57
#